data_AF-A0A951QMP0-F1
#
_entry.id   AF-A0A951QMP0-F1
#
_cell.length_a   1.000
_cell.length_b   1.000
_cell.length_c   1.000
_cell.angle_alpha   90.00
_cell.angle_beta   90.00
_cell.angle_gamma   90.00
#
_symmetry.space_group_name_H-M   'P 1'
#
loop_
_entity.id
_entity.type
_entity.pdbx_description
1 polymer ?
#
loop_
_entity_poly.entity_id
_entity_poly.type
_entity_poly.pdbx_seq_one_letter_code
_entity_poly.pdbx_strand_id
1 'polypeptide(L)' 'MENMPLKTHDGETLTVANLLASGTLNLIEEIRTAHYCYGCTAGCGSSCGGILVES' A
#
# COMPACT_ATOMS: atom_id res chain seq x y z
N MET A 1 12.68 -8.77 1.28
CA MET A 1 11.57 -7.80 1.38
C MET A 1 10.94 -7.75 0.00
N GLU A 2 9.70 -8.20 -0.14
CA GLU A 2 9.00 -8.11 -1.43
C GLU A 2 8.67 -6.64 -1.66
N ASN A 3 9.34 -6.01 -2.62
CA ASN A 3 9.14 -4.62 -2.98
C ASN A 3 7.81 -4.48 -3.74
N MET A 4 6.70 -4.41 -3.00
CA MET A 4 5.33 -4.51 -3.51
C MET A 4 4.59 -3.18 -3.32
N PRO A 5 4.95 -2.12 -4.07
CA PRO A 5 4.31 -0.81 -3.93
C PRO A 5 2.84 -0.88 -4.32
N LEU A 6 2.01 -0.15 -3.58
CA LEU A 6 0.62 0.05 -3.94
C LEU A 6 0.53 0.83 -5.25
N LYS A 7 -0.46 0.50 -6.09
CA LYS A 7 -0.67 1.16 -7.36
C LYS A 7 -2.07 1.76 -7.47
N THR A 8 -2.18 2.90 -8.14
CA THR A 8 -3.46 3.48 -8.57
C THR A 8 -4.10 2.63 -9.66
N HIS A 9 -5.34 2.96 -10.04
CA HIS A 9 -6.01 2.39 -11.22
C HIS A 9 -5.18 2.49 -12.50
N ASP A 10 -4.39 3.57 -12.64
CA ASP A 10 -3.52 3.80 -13.80
C ASP A 10 -2.18 3.05 -13.71
N GLY A 11 -1.94 2.30 -12.63
CA GLY A 11 -0.72 1.54 -12.42
C GLY A 11 0.46 2.36 -11.87
N GLU A 12 0.24 3.63 -11.54
CA GLU A 12 1.23 4.50 -10.89
C GLU A 12 1.42 4.14 -9.42
N THR A 13 2.62 4.38 -8.88
CA THR A 13 2.87 4.11 -7.46
C THR A 13 2.08 5.10 -6.60
N LEU A 14 1.23 4.56 -5.71
CA LEU A 14 0.44 5.36 -4.80
C LEU A 14 1.28 5.73 -3.56
N THR A 15 1.44 7.02 -3.34
CA THR A 15 2.15 7.58 -2.17
C THR A 15 1.16 8.09 -1.12
N VAL A 16 1.65 8.36 0.08
CA VAL A 16 0.85 9.04 1.12
C VAL A 16 0.39 10.43 0.64
N ALA A 17 1.22 11.17 -0.09
CA ALA A 17 0.86 12.47 -0.64
C ALA A 17 -0.34 12.41 -1.59
N ASN A 18 -0.42 11.37 -2.44
CA ASN A 18 -1.57 11.19 -3.34
C ASN A 18 -2.87 10.95 -2.56
N LEU A 19 -2.83 10.15 -1.50
CA LEU A 19 -3.99 9.88 -0.63
C LEU A 19 -4.45 11.15 0.11
N LEU A 20 -3.51 11.94 0.61
CA LEU A 20 -3.81 13.20 1.29
C LEU A 20 -4.41 14.22 0.32
N ALA A 21 -3.90 14.29 -0.91
CA ALA A 21 -4.40 15.19 -1.94
C ALA A 21 -5.80 14.82 -2.44
N SER A 22 -6.12 13.52 -2.53
CA SER A 22 -7.44 13.07 -2.98
C SER A 22 -8.52 13.16 -1.89
N GLY A 23 -8.12 13.16 -0.62
CA GLY A 23 -9.05 13.12 0.51
C GLY A 23 -9.86 11.82 0.59
N THR A 24 -9.46 10.77 -0.13
CA THR A 24 -10.16 9.49 -0.18
C THR A 24 -9.20 8.32 -0.40
N LEU A 25 -9.53 7.17 0.20
CA LEU A 25 -8.81 5.92 -0.01
C LEU A 25 -9.34 5.13 -1.21
N ASN A 26 -10.41 5.59 -1.87
CA ASN A 26 -11.01 4.94 -3.03
C ASN A 26 -10.23 5.22 -4.33
N LEU A 27 -8.91 5.09 -4.26
CA LEU A 27 -7.95 5.20 -5.36
C LEU A 27 -7.35 3.83 -5.74
N ILE A 28 -7.76 2.78 -5.02
CA ILE A 28 -7.34 1.40 -5.22
C ILE A 28 -8.57 0.52 -5.41
N GLU A 29 -8.51 -0.34 -6.42
CA GLU A 29 -9.55 -1.34 -6.70
C GLU A 29 -9.39 -2.60 -5.86
N GLU A 30 -8.14 -3.04 -5.63
CA GLU A 30 -7.84 -4.30 -4.99
C GLU A 30 -6.78 -4.14 -3.90
N ILE A 31 -7.05 -4.73 -2.74
CA ILE A 31 -6.06 -4.87 -1.67
C ILE A 31 -5.10 -5.98 -2.05
N ARG A 32 -3.87 -5.59 -2.40
CA ARG A 32 -2.80 -6.53 -2.73
C ARG A 32 -2.27 -7.21 -1.46
N THR A 33 -2.22 -8.54 -1.48
CA THR A 33 -1.65 -9.35 -0.41
C THR A 33 -0.50 -10.20 -0.97
N ALA A 34 0.57 -10.36 -0.19
CA ALA A 34 1.61 -11.33 -0.49
C ALA A 34 1.23 -12.70 0.08
N HIS A 35 1.86 -13.78 -0.38
CA HIS A 35 1.56 -15.13 0.12
C HIS A 35 1.78 -15.32 1.62
N TYR A 36 2.54 -14.43 2.27
CA TYR A 36 2.79 -14.43 3.71
C TYR A 36 1.89 -13.46 4.50
N CYS A 37 0.91 -12.82 3.85
CA CYS A 37 -0.02 -11.89 4.50
C CYS A 37 -1.16 -12.64 5.21
N TYR A 38 -0.85 -13.27 6.35
CA TYR A 38 -1.82 -14.05 7.14
C TYR A 38 -2.66 -13.20 8.12
N GLY A 39 -2.90 -11.93 7.80
CA GLY A 39 -3.57 -10.99 8.70
C GLY A 39 -2.57 -10.18 9.52
N CYS A 40 -1.83 -9.30 8.84
CA CYS A 40 -0.92 -8.40 9.51
C CYS A 40 -1.74 -7.47 10.42
N THR A 41 -1.66 -7.66 11.73
CA THR A 41 -2.08 -6.67 12.70
C THR A 41 -1.10 -5.51 12.57
N ALA A 42 -1.54 -4.43 11.93
CA ALA A 42 -0.75 -3.21 11.77
C ALA A 42 -0.19 -2.79 13.13
N GLY A 43 1.12 -2.96 13.37
CA GLY A 43 1.67 -2.68 14.69
C GLY A 43 3.16 -2.93 14.92
N CYS A 44 3.84 -3.84 14.21
CA CYS A 44 5.27 -4.06 14.47
C CYS A 44 5.99 -4.70 13.28
N GLY A 45 6.61 -3.89 12.41
CA GLY A 45 7.55 -4.39 11.39
C GLY A 45 6.96 -5.42 10.44
N SER A 46 5.91 -5.03 9.69
CA SER A 46 5.34 -5.88 8.66
C SER A 46 6.44 -6.33 7.67
N SER A 47 6.54 -7.63 7.42
CA SER A 47 7.56 -8.23 6.55
C SER A 47 7.51 -7.76 5.10
N CYS A 48 6.44 -7.07 4.70
CA CYS A 48 6.30 -6.41 3.41
C CYS A 48 6.95 -5.01 3.34
N GLY A 49 7.49 -4.46 4.44
CA GLY A 49 8.24 -3.19 4.41
C GLY A 49 7.37 -1.93 4.36
N GLY A 50 6.05 -2.07 4.43
CA GLY A 50 5.10 -0.98 4.20
C GLY A 50 4.67 -0.89 2.75
N ILE A 51 3.36 -0.89 2.52
CA ILE A 51 2.73 -0.85 1.18
C ILE A 51 2.61 0.59 0.64
N LEU A 52 2.61 1.57 1.55
CA LEU A 52 2.63 3.00 1.25
C LEU A 52 4.04 3.53 1.50
N VAL A 53 4.60 4.19 0.49
CA VAL A 53 5.91 4.84 0.57
C VAL A 53 5.76 6.31 0.99
N GLU A 54 6.71 6.80 1.79
CA GLU A 54 6.83 8.22 2.14
C GLU A 54 7.58 8.94 1.01
N SER A 55 6.93 9.95 0.41
CA SER A 55 7.49 10.85 -0.60
C SER A 55 6.96 12.25 -0.34
#